data_AF-A0A151U6A8-F1
#
_entry.id   AF-A0A151U6A8-F1
#
_cell.length_a   1.000
_cell.length_b   1.000
_cell.length_c   1.000
_cell.angle_alpha   90.00
_cell.angle_beta   90.00
_cell.angle_gamma   90.00
#
_symmetry.space_group_name_H-M   'P 1'
#
loop_
_entity.id
_entity.type
_entity.pdbx_description
1 polymer ?
#
loop_
_entity_poly.entity_id
_entity_poly.type
_entity_poly.pdbx_seq_one_letter_code
_entity_poly.pdbx_strand_id
1 'polypeptide(L)'
;MKTLLGSQDNWDVVENGHEEPVTTEGYTNAQLNALKVVRAKDKATLYLLYRAVDKSGFEKIANAKSSKEAWDILEKAKNGDERVKQVRLQTLRGEL
;
A
#
# COMPACT_ATOMS: atom_id res chain seq x y z
N MET A 1 -6.79 -3.61 7.71
CA MET A 1 -5.58 -2.79 7.58
C MET A 1 -5.81 -1.32 7.92
N LYS A 2 -6.85 -0.65 7.38
CA LYS A 2 -7.12 0.78 7.66
C LYS A 2 -7.12 1.13 9.16
N THR A 3 -7.80 0.34 10.00
CA THR A 3 -7.79 0.52 11.46
C THR A 3 -6.40 0.34 12.10
N LEU A 4 -5.62 -0.66 11.65
CA LEU A 4 -4.26 -0.92 12.15
C LEU A 4 -3.32 0.24 11.83
N LEU A 5 -3.33 0.71 10.58
CA LEU A 5 -2.48 1.83 10.15
C LEU A 5 -2.95 3.16 10.74
N GLY A 6 -4.27 3.36 10.87
CA GLY A 6 -4.85 4.52 11.52
C GLY A 6 -4.46 4.65 13.00
N SER A 7 -4.38 3.53 13.74
CA SER A 7 -3.91 3.56 15.14
C SER A 7 -2.47 4.00 15.32
N GLN A 8 -1.67 3.99 14.24
CA GLN A 8 -0.27 4.41 14.24
C GLN A 8 -0.04 5.73 13.49
N ASP A 9 -1.11 6.45 13.14
CA ASP A 9 -1.05 7.69 12.35
C ASP A 9 -0.30 7.51 11.01
N ASN A 10 -0.48 6.34 10.38
CA ASN A 10 0.20 5.94 9.15
C ASN A 10 -0.77 5.83 7.96
N TRP A 11 -2.06 6.08 8.15
CA TRP A 11 -3.05 5.93 7.09
C TRP A 11 -2.93 7.00 6.00
N ASP A 12 -2.50 8.20 6.38
CA ASP A 12 -2.33 9.37 5.50
C ASP A 12 -1.40 9.08 4.32
N VAL A 13 -0.26 8.40 4.55
CA VAL A 13 0.70 8.05 3.50
C VAL A 13 0.19 6.95 2.56
N VAL A 14 -0.78 6.14 2.99
CA VAL A 14 -1.45 5.13 2.14
C VAL A 14 -2.59 5.74 1.33
N GLU A 15 -3.32 6.69 1.92
CA GLU A 15 -4.48 7.28 1.25
C GLU A 15 -4.03 8.29 0.19
N ASN A 16 -3.12 9.18 0.57
CA ASN A 16 -2.68 10.29 -0.28
C ASN A 16 -1.39 9.98 -1.05
N GLY A 17 -0.60 9.01 -0.58
CA GLY A 17 0.77 8.84 -1.07
C GLY A 17 1.68 9.99 -0.68
N HIS A 18 2.88 9.98 -1.24
CA HIS A 18 3.77 11.13 -1.23
C HIS A 18 4.61 11.12 -2.51
N GLU A 19 5.03 12.29 -2.93
CA GLU A 19 5.96 12.44 -4.04
C GLU A 19 7.39 12.50 -3.53
N GLU A 20 8.25 11.68 -4.12
CA GLU A 20 9.67 11.71 -3.86
C GLU A 20 10.31 12.75 -4.80
N PRO A 21 10.88 13.85 -4.28
CA PRO A 21 11.40 14.90 -5.13
C PRO A 21 12.70 14.46 -5.83
N VAL A 22 12.86 14.89 -7.09
CA VAL A 22 14.06 14.59 -7.90
C VAL A 22 15.31 15.25 -7.33
N THR A 23 15.17 16.43 -6.74
CA THR A 23 16.22 17.17 -6.03
C THR A 23 15.63 17.84 -4.79
N THR A 24 16.46 18.02 -3.78
CA THR A 24 16.13 18.83 -2.58
C THR A 24 16.91 20.15 -2.55
N GLU A 25 17.50 20.56 -3.68
CA GLU A 25 18.17 21.85 -3.80
C GLU A 25 17.18 23.00 -3.58
N GLY A 26 17.59 24.01 -2.80
CA GLY A 26 16.73 25.13 -2.42
C GLY A 26 15.70 24.82 -1.34
N TYR A 27 15.64 23.59 -0.82
CA TYR A 27 14.73 23.27 0.28
C TYR A 27 15.20 23.96 1.57
N THR A 28 14.25 24.55 2.28
CA THR A 28 14.46 25.01 3.66
C THR A 28 14.60 23.82 4.62
N ASN A 29 15.18 24.05 5.78
CA ASN A 29 15.26 23.03 6.84
C ASN A 29 13.87 22.48 7.24
N ALA A 30 12.83 23.32 7.22
CA ALA A 30 11.47 22.90 7.51
C ALA A 30 10.95 21.90 6.46
N GLN A 31 11.19 22.14 5.17
CA GLN A 31 10.80 21.23 4.09
C GLN A 31 11.58 19.91 4.15
N LEU A 32 12.88 19.95 4.43
CA LEU A 32 13.69 18.75 4.60
C LEU A 32 13.20 17.90 5.78
N ASN A 33 12.84 18.53 6.90
CA ASN A 33 12.28 17.83 8.06
C ASN A 33 10.92 17.21 7.75
N ALA A 34 10.02 17.94 7.08
CA ALA A 34 8.73 17.39 6.67
C ALA A 34 8.89 16.18 5.75
N LEU A 35 9.78 16.27 4.75
CA LEU A 35 10.09 15.15 3.84
C LEU A 35 10.63 13.93 4.60
N LYS A 36 11.52 14.15 5.57
CA LYS A 36 12.05 13.06 6.42
C LYS A 36 10.95 12.36 7.22
N VAL A 37 10.00 13.11 7.77
CA VAL A 37 8.85 12.56 8.52
C VAL A 37 7.97 11.71 7.60
N VAL A 38 7.61 12.22 6.43
CA VAL A 38 6.77 11.49 5.46
C VAL A 38 7.45 10.22 4.96
N ARG A 39 8.74 10.28 4.61
CA ARG A 39 9.53 9.10 4.23
C ARG A 39 9.57 8.06 5.35
N ALA A 40 9.74 8.49 6.60
CA ALA A 40 9.77 7.57 7.74
C ALA A 40 8.41 6.87 7.93
N LYS A 41 7.30 7.62 7.85
CA LYS A 41 5.95 7.05 7.88
C LYS A 41 5.71 6.07 6.74
N ASP A 42 6.11 6.40 5.52
CA ASP A 42 5.96 5.50 4.36
C ASP A 42 6.70 4.18 4.57
N LYS A 43 7.96 4.22 5.06
CA LYS A 43 8.74 3.00 5.35
C LYS A 43 8.16 2.18 6.50
N ALA A 44 7.71 2.84 7.57
CA ALA A 44 7.02 2.15 8.67
C ALA A 44 5.76 1.44 8.17
N THR A 45 5.00 2.10 7.31
CA THR A 45 3.78 1.56 6.72
C THR A 45 4.05 0.39 5.78
N LEU A 46 5.05 0.50 4.90
CA LEU A 46 5.49 -0.62 4.05
C LEU A 46 5.87 -1.85 4.88
N TYR A 47 6.62 -1.64 5.95
CA TYR A 47 6.99 -2.73 6.86
C TYR A 47 5.77 -3.41 7.50
N LEU A 48 4.77 -2.62 7.92
CA LEU A 48 3.51 -3.17 8.45
C LEU A 48 2.74 -3.96 7.39
N LEU A 49 2.70 -3.48 6.14
CA LEU A 49 2.07 -4.20 5.04
C LEU A 49 2.77 -5.53 4.78
N TYR A 50 4.11 -5.55 4.73
CA TYR A 50 4.89 -6.79 4.58
C TYR A 50 4.63 -7.79 5.71
N ARG A 51 4.48 -7.31 6.95
CA ARG A 51 4.17 -8.15 8.11
C ARG A 51 2.74 -8.70 8.11
N ALA A 52 1.82 -8.01 7.46
CA ALA A 52 0.40 -8.32 7.53
C ALA A 52 -0.09 -9.23 6.40
N VAL A 53 0.74 -9.52 5.41
CA VAL A 53 0.44 -10.40 4.28
C VAL A 53 1.16 -11.74 4.42
N ASP A 54 0.63 -12.77 3.76
CA ASP A 54 1.32 -14.05 3.61
C ASP A 54 2.43 -13.96 2.55
N LYS A 55 3.10 -15.10 2.29
CA LYS A 55 4.20 -15.16 1.31
C LYS A 55 3.76 -14.70 -0.09
N SER A 56 2.59 -15.11 -0.56
CA SER A 56 2.11 -14.74 -1.90
C SER A 56 1.75 -13.25 -1.98
N GLY A 57 1.14 -12.70 -0.93
CA GLY A 57 0.89 -11.27 -0.81
C GLY A 57 2.19 -10.47 -0.78
N PHE A 58 3.21 -10.93 -0.05
CA PHE A 58 4.52 -10.29 0.00
C PHE A 58 5.18 -10.23 -1.39
N GLU A 59 5.20 -11.35 -2.12
CA GLU A 59 5.78 -11.41 -3.47
C GLU A 59 5.14 -10.39 -4.43
N LYS A 60 3.82 -10.14 -4.30
CA LYS A 60 3.11 -9.14 -5.11
C LYS A 60 3.56 -7.71 -4.82
N ILE A 61 3.91 -7.39 -3.57
CA ILE A 61 4.25 -6.02 -3.14
C ILE A 61 5.75 -5.78 -2.92
N ALA A 62 6.59 -6.79 -3.06
CA ALA A 62 8.03 -6.71 -2.75
C ALA A 62 8.77 -5.62 -3.53
N ASN A 63 8.28 -5.29 -4.73
CA ASN A 63 8.87 -4.26 -5.60
C ASN A 63 8.16 -2.89 -5.51
N ALA A 64 7.18 -2.74 -4.63
CA ALA A 64 6.48 -1.47 -4.46
C ALA A 64 7.44 -0.41 -3.90
N LYS A 65 7.41 0.78 -4.49
CA LYS A 65 8.31 1.90 -4.12
C LYS A 65 7.76 2.70 -2.93
N SER A 66 6.45 2.62 -2.71
CA SER A 66 5.74 3.31 -1.64
C SER A 66 4.67 2.43 -1.01
N SER A 67 4.26 2.78 0.21
CA SER A 67 3.13 2.15 0.90
C SER A 67 1.81 2.29 0.14
N LYS A 68 1.61 3.42 -0.55
CA LYS A 68 0.49 3.66 -1.46
C LYS A 68 0.46 2.63 -2.59
N GLU A 69 1.58 2.47 -3.29
CA GLU A 69 1.69 1.51 -4.39
C GLU A 69 1.47 0.07 -3.91
N ALA A 70 2.07 -0.31 -2.78
CA ALA A 70 1.86 -1.62 -2.18
C ALA A 70 0.37 -1.86 -1.85
N TRP A 71 -0.30 -0.86 -1.27
CA TRP A 71 -1.72 -0.94 -0.95
C TRP A 71 -2.59 -1.09 -2.20
N ASP A 72 -2.34 -0.30 -3.24
CA ASP A 72 -3.09 -0.36 -4.50
C ASP A 72 -2.93 -1.72 -5.19
N ILE A 73 -1.74 -2.34 -5.12
CA ILE A 73 -1.50 -3.70 -5.61
C ILE A 73 -2.34 -4.71 -4.83
N LEU A 74 -2.35 -4.62 -3.49
CA LEU A 74 -3.13 -5.53 -2.64
C LEU A 74 -4.63 -5.40 -2.88
N GLU A 75 -5.13 -4.17 -3.05
CA GLU A 75 -6.54 -3.91 -3.33
C GLU A 75 -6.95 -4.51 -4.69
N LYS A 76 -6.14 -4.30 -5.73
CA LYS A 76 -6.36 -4.90 -7.05
C LYS A 76 -6.34 -6.43 -6.99
N ALA A 77 -5.39 -7.02 -6.28
CA ALA A 77 -5.27 -8.47 -6.13
C ALA A 77 -6.52 -9.06 -5.45
N LYS A 78 -6.99 -8.45 -4.35
CA LYS A 78 -8.19 -8.88 -3.65
C LYS A 78 -9.44 -8.82 -4.53
N ASN A 79 -9.60 -7.75 -5.30
CA ASN A 79 -10.72 -7.60 -6.22
C ASN A 79 -10.68 -8.66 -7.35
N GLY A 80 -9.49 -9.02 -7.84
CA GLY A 80 -9.31 -10.11 -8.79
C GLY A 80 -9.71 -11.47 -8.22
N ASP A 81 -9.26 -11.78 -7.01
CA ASP A 81 -9.58 -13.04 -6.32
C ASP A 81 -11.10 -13.19 -6.11
N GLU A 82 -11.79 -12.10 -5.75
CA GLU A 82 -13.23 -12.12 -5.55
C GLU A 82 -14.00 -12.36 -6.86
N ARG A 83 -13.55 -11.74 -7.97
CA ARG A 83 -14.13 -12.02 -9.31
C ARG A 83 -13.94 -13.48 -9.72
N VAL A 84 -12.76 -14.05 -9.48
CA VAL A 84 -12.49 -15.47 -9.80
C VAL A 84 -13.39 -16.41 -9.00
N LYS A 85 -13.62 -16.11 -7.71
CA LYS A 85 -14.56 -16.88 -6.88
C LYS A 85 -15.99 -16.77 -7.41
N GLN A 86 -16.44 -15.57 -7.79
CA GLN A 86 -17.77 -15.36 -8.36
C GLN A 86 -17.98 -16.15 -9.65
N VAL A 87 -17.05 -16.07 -10.61
CA VAL A 87 -17.13 -16.82 -11.87
C VAL A 87 -17.17 -18.33 -11.63
N ARG A 88 -16.33 -18.84 -10.72
CA ARG A 88 -16.36 -20.28 -10.34
C ARG A 88 -17.70 -20.68 -9.73
N LEU A 89 -18.27 -19.85 -8.86
CA LEU A 89 -19.58 -20.10 -8.25
C LEU A 89 -20.70 -20.13 -9.30
N GLN A 90 -20.72 -19.18 -10.24
CA GLN A 90 -21.69 -19.17 -11.34
C GLN A 90 -21.54 -20.40 -12.23
N THR A 91 -20.30 -20.81 -12.54
CA THR A 91 -20.03 -22.04 -13.30
C THR A 91 -20.65 -23.27 -12.61
N LEU A 92 -20.43 -23.40 -11.30
CA LEU A 92 -20.93 -24.54 -10.53
C LEU A 92 -22.47 -24.57 -10.42
N ARG A 93 -23.12 -23.41 -10.50
CA ARG A 93 -24.58 -23.29 -10.51
C ARG A 93 -25.19 -23.47 -11.91
N GLY A 94 -24.38 -23.52 -12.96
CA GLY A 94 -24.85 -23.53 -14.35
C GLY A 94 -25.44 -22.19 -14.78
N GLU A 95 -25.01 -21.09 -14.16
CA GLU A 95 -25.51 -19.72 -14.40
C GLU A 95 -24.65 -18.93 -15.41
N LEU A 96 -23.73 -19.60 -16.12
CA LEU A 96 -22.86 -19.02 -17.15
C LEU A 96 -23.32 -19.35 -18.56
#